data_AF-A0A7J6L2W9-F1
#
_entry.id   AF-A0A7J6L2W9-F1
#
_cell.length_a   1.000
_cell.length_b   1.000
_cell.length_c   1.000
_cell.angle_alpha   90.00
_cell.angle_beta   90.00
_cell.angle_gamma   90.00
#
_symmetry.space_group_name_H-M   'P 1'
#
loop_
_entity.id
_entity.type
_entity.pdbx_description
1 polymer ?
#
loop_
_entity_poly.entity_id
_entity_poly.type
_entity_poly.pdbx_seq_one_letter_code
_entity_poly.pdbx_strand_id
1 'polypeptide(L)'
;MARPKADYEDFLHLESLPETAQVTLVGEGNLHAVVLMANTGNSALDKLLQSGKLIRICKAPVSKRAAIERTEHYLVVSRALGGEYLPDERPPRIVVLSREVLREVYRRIGPSRLPKRVAKCPSFEGACYATITSEDLCHAQIMSNIATNGGPDTITFELKPKCGIRAIPGYPCRFVMQRSNDPDFDLAKFYDPHELYFGQDMKGEVEKLFDQRPRGFLKLRSPGTLSNLPRDAVCETIATVLRSTPILSRLAALQHYASIDEKLPDFAAELWEWLMEQRRQDSSIVIEHHYPDTLPTIEDFRAFKALHDVDKVTEWLSIFLLGRMSMDVSLFLSFSPGAGSPAFRRVEGVDVGELFPGHSGGPLWCRLTVIDTDPKPFSKLPFYFGQLAKCKAKFIKNFPAAVG
;
A
#
# COMPACT_ATOMS: atom_id res chain seq x y z
N MET A 1 -0.42 -14.73 -27.35
CA MET A 1 0.99 -14.55 -26.94
C MET A 1 1.17 -15.22 -25.58
N ALA A 2 2.24 -16.00 -25.40
CA ALA A 2 2.47 -16.73 -24.16
C ALA A 2 2.88 -15.76 -23.04
N ARG A 3 2.13 -15.75 -21.94
CA ARG A 3 2.49 -15.02 -20.71
C ARG A 3 3.89 -15.44 -20.29
N PRO A 4 4.74 -14.55 -19.74
CA PRO A 4 5.86 -15.00 -18.96
C PRO A 4 5.27 -15.80 -17.79
N LYS A 5 5.31 -17.13 -17.90
CA LYS A 5 5.20 -17.98 -16.72
C LYS A 5 6.42 -17.61 -15.90
N ALA A 6 6.27 -16.70 -14.94
CA ALA A 6 7.18 -16.74 -13.82
C ALA A 6 7.05 -18.17 -13.28
N ASP A 7 8.17 -18.88 -13.22
CA ASP A 7 8.25 -20.20 -12.63
C ASP A 7 7.89 -20.07 -11.14
N TYR A 8 6.59 -20.02 -10.87
CA TYR A 8 5.99 -19.99 -9.54
C TYR A 8 5.97 -21.39 -8.92
N GLU A 9 6.75 -22.34 -9.46
CA GLU A 9 6.77 -23.73 -8.99
C GLU A 9 7.60 -23.93 -7.71
N ASP A 10 8.41 -22.94 -7.31
CA ASP A 10 9.20 -22.98 -6.06
C ASP A 10 8.42 -22.45 -4.83
N PHE A 11 7.18 -22.91 -4.67
CA PHE A 11 6.43 -22.67 -3.43
C PHE A 11 7.09 -23.40 -2.27
N LEU A 12 7.24 -22.71 -1.14
CA LEU A 12 7.67 -23.36 0.09
C LEU A 12 6.42 -23.93 0.76
N HIS A 13 6.43 -25.23 1.05
CA HIS A 13 5.33 -25.89 1.75
C HIS A 13 5.65 -26.01 3.24
N LEU A 14 4.68 -25.66 4.08
CA LEU A 14 4.71 -25.88 5.52
C LEU A 14 3.44 -26.65 5.91
N GLU A 15 3.60 -27.95 6.06
CA GLU A 15 2.48 -28.89 6.30
C GLU A 15 2.21 -29.10 7.78
N SER A 16 3.23 -28.95 8.63
CA SER A 16 3.12 -29.03 10.09
C SER A 16 4.00 -27.98 10.74
N LEU A 17 3.66 -27.61 11.98
CA LEU A 17 4.43 -26.67 12.77
C LEU A 17 4.86 -27.36 14.08
N PRO A 18 6.15 -27.56 14.33
CA PRO A 18 6.60 -28.25 15.54
C PRO A 18 6.27 -27.44 16.79
N GLU A 19 6.19 -28.11 17.93
CA GLU A 19 5.96 -27.47 19.23
C GLU A 19 7.04 -26.44 19.56
N THR A 20 8.27 -26.70 19.14
CA THR A 20 9.44 -25.81 19.31
C THR A 20 9.41 -24.58 18.40
N ALA A 21 8.50 -24.51 17.43
CA ALA A 21 8.39 -23.34 16.56
C ALA A 21 7.98 -22.10 17.37
N GLN A 22 8.60 -20.98 17.06
CA GLN A 22 8.23 -19.70 17.65
C GLN A 22 7.39 -18.93 16.64
N VAL A 23 6.28 -18.34 17.10
CA VAL A 23 5.37 -17.54 16.27
C VAL A 23 5.07 -16.25 17.03
N THR A 24 5.55 -15.12 16.52
CA THR A 24 5.37 -13.80 17.14
C THR A 24 4.55 -12.92 16.22
N LEU A 25 3.49 -12.30 16.75
CA LEU A 25 2.72 -11.31 16.02
C LEU A 25 3.51 -10.01 15.92
N VAL A 26 3.84 -9.59 14.69
CA VAL A 26 4.52 -8.31 14.43
C VAL A 26 3.51 -7.20 14.18
N GLY A 27 2.42 -7.51 13.48
CA GLY A 27 1.38 -6.52 13.21
C GLY A 27 0.10 -7.12 12.64
N GLU A 28 -1.02 -6.41 12.81
CA GLU A 28 -2.32 -6.84 12.32
C GLU A 28 -3.12 -5.69 11.69
N GLY A 29 -3.40 -5.83 10.39
CA GLY A 29 -4.23 -4.91 9.60
C GLY A 29 -5.69 -5.33 9.54
N ASN A 30 -6.45 -4.72 8.63
CA ASN A 30 -7.83 -5.17 8.36
C ASN A 30 -7.88 -6.48 7.58
N LEU A 31 -6.91 -6.71 6.68
CA LEU A 31 -6.92 -7.82 5.73
C LEU A 31 -5.86 -8.89 6.02
N HIS A 32 -4.83 -8.57 6.82
CA HIS A 32 -3.67 -9.45 7.02
C HIS A 32 -3.18 -9.44 8.47
N ALA A 33 -2.54 -10.52 8.86
CA ALA A 33 -1.63 -10.61 10.00
C ALA A 33 -0.20 -10.78 9.47
N VAL A 34 0.77 -10.18 10.14
CA VAL A 34 2.19 -10.31 9.82
C VAL A 34 2.86 -10.94 11.03
N VAL A 35 3.51 -12.07 10.81
CA VAL A 35 4.15 -12.87 11.88
C VAL A 35 5.62 -13.06 11.59
N LEU A 36 6.40 -13.10 12.66
CA LEU A 36 7.75 -13.65 12.65
C LEU A 36 7.65 -15.12 13.07
N MET A 37 8.30 -16.00 12.33
CA MET A 37 8.36 -17.42 12.64
C MET A 37 9.82 -17.88 12.74
N ALA A 38 10.09 -18.86 13.59
CA ALA A 38 11.40 -19.51 13.70
C ALA A 38 11.23 -20.97 14.10
N ASN A 39 12.23 -21.80 13.82
CA ASN A 39 12.24 -23.25 14.07
C ASN A 39 10.99 -23.94 13.47
N THR A 40 10.69 -23.62 12.22
CA THR A 40 9.50 -24.13 11.52
C THR A 40 9.61 -25.60 11.14
N GLY A 41 10.82 -26.18 11.21
CA GLY A 41 11.10 -27.54 10.75
C GLY A 41 11.32 -27.63 9.24
N ASN A 42 11.18 -26.51 8.51
CA ASN A 42 11.53 -26.39 7.11
C ASN A 42 12.83 -25.57 6.99
N SER A 43 13.94 -26.24 6.69
CA SER A 43 15.28 -25.62 6.68
C SER A 43 15.43 -24.49 5.66
N ALA A 44 14.73 -24.56 4.52
CA ALA A 44 14.75 -23.50 3.51
C ALA A 44 13.98 -22.27 3.98
N LEU A 45 12.81 -22.48 4.61
CA LEU A 45 12.02 -21.40 5.21
C LEU A 45 12.74 -20.78 6.41
N ASP A 46 13.31 -21.59 7.29
CA ASP A 46 14.04 -21.11 8.47
C ASP A 46 15.24 -20.24 8.09
N LYS A 47 15.99 -20.60 7.04
CA LYS A 47 17.07 -19.74 6.50
C LYS A 47 16.56 -18.37 6.05
N LEU A 48 15.40 -18.31 5.39
CA LEU A 48 14.81 -17.03 4.99
C LEU A 48 14.35 -16.22 6.21
N LEU A 49 13.70 -16.86 7.19
CA LEU A 49 13.19 -16.17 8.37
C LEU A 49 14.32 -15.67 9.29
N GLN A 50 15.41 -16.43 9.42
CA GLN A 50 16.62 -16.02 10.13
C GLN A 50 17.28 -14.77 9.51
N SER A 51 17.08 -14.52 8.21
CA SER A 51 17.52 -13.27 7.55
C SER A 51 16.63 -12.06 7.86
N GLY A 52 15.69 -12.19 8.79
CA GLY A 52 14.78 -11.11 9.19
C GLY A 52 13.54 -10.98 8.29
N LYS A 53 13.14 -12.03 7.57
CA LYS A 53 11.89 -12.04 6.80
C LYS A 53 10.68 -12.33 7.70
N LEU A 54 9.52 -11.82 7.28
CA LEU A 54 8.23 -12.00 7.93
C LEU A 54 7.31 -12.81 7.02
N ILE A 55 6.31 -13.47 7.61
CA ILE A 55 5.23 -14.11 6.87
C ILE A 55 3.97 -13.27 7.01
N ARG A 56 3.45 -12.83 5.87
CA ARG A 56 2.20 -12.12 5.75
C ARG A 56 1.09 -13.10 5.39
N ILE A 57 0.15 -13.25 6.30
CA ILE A 57 -0.97 -14.19 6.21
C ILE A 57 -2.25 -13.40 6.02
N CYS A 58 -3.02 -13.73 4.98
CA CYS A 58 -4.33 -13.14 4.76
C CYS A 58 -5.34 -13.66 5.77
N LYS A 59 -6.18 -12.75 6.27
CA LYS A 59 -7.30 -13.08 7.16
C LYS A 59 -8.48 -13.74 6.44
N ALA A 60 -8.41 -13.93 5.15
CA ALA A 60 -9.27 -14.87 4.46
C ALA A 60 -8.29 -15.74 3.66
N PRO A 61 -8.38 -17.07 3.72
CA PRO A 61 -7.50 -17.92 2.94
C PRO A 61 -7.56 -17.52 1.46
N VAL A 62 -6.38 -17.39 0.87
CA VAL A 62 -6.22 -16.93 -0.51
C VAL A 62 -5.92 -18.14 -1.37
N SER A 63 -6.65 -18.26 -2.48
CA SER A 63 -6.40 -19.29 -3.49
C SER A 63 -5.01 -19.13 -4.11
N LYS A 64 -4.48 -20.20 -4.68
CA LYS A 64 -3.23 -20.17 -5.45
C LYS A 64 -3.24 -19.04 -6.49
N ARG A 65 -4.35 -18.92 -7.23
CA ARG A 65 -4.50 -17.93 -8.29
C ARG A 65 -4.44 -16.49 -7.77
N ALA A 66 -5.13 -16.18 -6.67
CA ALA A 66 -5.10 -14.85 -6.08
C ALA A 66 -3.74 -14.49 -5.47
N ALA A 67 -2.95 -15.48 -5.01
CA ALA A 67 -1.57 -15.24 -4.59
C ALA A 67 -0.63 -14.96 -5.78
N ILE A 68 -0.83 -15.67 -6.90
CA ILE A 68 -0.13 -15.41 -8.17
C ILE A 68 -0.48 -14.01 -8.68
N GLU A 69 -1.76 -13.64 -8.70
CA GLU A 69 -2.25 -12.32 -9.13
C GLU A 69 -1.63 -11.17 -8.32
N ARG A 70 -1.47 -11.32 -7.00
CA ARG A 70 -0.73 -10.34 -6.17
C ARG A 70 0.73 -10.21 -6.59
N THR A 71 1.33 -11.31 -7.03
CA THR A 71 2.73 -11.35 -7.48
C THR A 71 2.89 -10.72 -8.86
N GLU A 72 1.94 -10.99 -9.77
CA GLU A 72 1.82 -10.30 -11.07
C GLU A 72 1.61 -8.78 -10.86
N HIS A 73 0.71 -8.40 -9.94
CA HIS A 73 0.49 -7.01 -9.55
C HIS A 73 1.77 -6.35 -9.00
N TYR A 74 2.51 -7.05 -8.14
CA TYR A 74 3.77 -6.56 -7.60
C TYR A 74 4.78 -6.20 -8.69
N LEU A 75 4.88 -7.04 -9.72
CA LEU A 75 5.78 -6.79 -10.85
C LEU A 75 5.39 -5.52 -11.63
N VAL A 76 4.09 -5.28 -11.82
CA VAL A 76 3.59 -4.06 -12.46
C VAL A 76 3.90 -2.83 -11.61
N VAL A 77 3.64 -2.90 -10.30
CA VAL A 77 3.95 -1.81 -9.36
C VAL A 77 5.45 -1.54 -9.30
N SER A 78 6.28 -2.59 -9.29
CA SER A 78 7.74 -2.50 -9.28
C SER A 78 8.26 -1.77 -10.53
N ARG A 79 7.73 -2.11 -11.72
CA ARG A 79 8.08 -1.38 -12.95
C ARG A 79 7.64 0.09 -12.92
N ALA A 80 6.43 0.36 -12.42
CA ALA A 80 5.87 1.71 -12.42
C ALA A 80 6.51 2.64 -11.39
N LEU A 81 6.79 2.13 -10.18
CA LEU A 81 7.34 2.92 -9.08
C LEU A 81 8.86 2.86 -8.99
N GLY A 82 9.49 1.84 -9.56
CA GLY A 82 10.89 1.46 -9.32
C GLY A 82 10.97 0.43 -8.19
N GLY A 83 11.56 -0.73 -8.48
CA GLY A 83 11.71 -1.84 -7.53
C GLY A 83 12.51 -1.47 -6.28
N GLU A 84 13.38 -0.46 -6.38
CA GLU A 84 14.17 0.09 -5.27
C GLU A 84 13.32 0.77 -4.19
N TYR A 85 12.09 1.17 -4.52
CA TYR A 85 11.15 1.75 -3.56
C TYR A 85 10.21 0.71 -2.95
N LEU A 86 10.31 -0.56 -3.30
CA LEU A 86 9.48 -1.60 -2.70
C LEU A 86 10.21 -2.31 -1.55
N PRO A 87 9.49 -3.02 -0.66
CA PRO A 87 10.11 -3.73 0.45
C PRO A 87 11.19 -4.72 0.02
N ASP A 88 11.03 -5.33 -1.16
CA ASP A 88 11.90 -6.33 -1.74
C ASP A 88 12.18 -6.02 -3.23
N GLU A 89 13.40 -6.19 -3.72
CA GLU A 89 13.69 -5.98 -5.16
C GLU A 89 13.00 -7.03 -6.05
N ARG A 90 12.66 -8.18 -5.47
CA ARG A 90 11.96 -9.28 -6.12
C ARG A 90 10.55 -9.44 -5.54
N PRO A 91 9.60 -10.00 -6.30
CA PRO A 91 8.28 -10.29 -5.77
C PRO A 91 8.33 -11.17 -4.51
N PRO A 92 7.42 -10.97 -3.55
CA PRO A 92 7.34 -11.80 -2.36
C PRO A 92 7.22 -13.29 -2.72
N ARG A 93 8.02 -14.15 -2.07
CA ARG A 93 7.90 -15.60 -2.26
C ARG A 93 6.59 -16.08 -1.64
N ILE A 94 5.93 -17.03 -2.29
CA ILE A 94 4.72 -17.66 -1.77
C ILE A 94 5.11 -18.83 -0.87
N VAL A 95 4.49 -18.89 0.31
CA VAL A 95 4.55 -20.03 1.22
C VAL A 95 3.15 -20.61 1.35
N VAL A 96 3.05 -21.92 1.17
CA VAL A 96 1.81 -22.69 1.26
C VAL A 96 1.72 -23.25 2.67
N LEU A 97 0.70 -22.82 3.40
CA LEU A 97 0.43 -23.23 4.78
C LEU A 97 -0.75 -24.19 4.79
N SER A 98 -0.60 -25.35 5.43
CA SER A 98 -1.75 -26.21 5.71
C SER A 98 -2.73 -25.53 6.67
N ARG A 99 -3.97 -26.01 6.69
CA ARG A 99 -4.99 -25.57 7.64
C ARG A 99 -4.56 -25.80 9.09
N GLU A 100 -3.87 -26.89 9.38
CA GLU A 100 -3.34 -27.24 10.70
C GLU A 100 -2.30 -26.22 11.15
N VAL A 101 -1.33 -25.90 10.28
CA VAL A 101 -0.33 -24.86 10.54
C VAL A 101 -0.99 -23.51 10.79
N LEU A 102 -1.98 -23.17 9.97
CA LEU A 102 -2.67 -21.89 10.07
C LEU A 102 -3.47 -21.77 11.37
N ARG A 103 -4.19 -22.82 11.77
CA ARG A 103 -4.87 -22.91 13.08
C ARG A 103 -3.87 -22.70 14.21
N GLU A 104 -2.73 -23.38 14.15
CA GLU A 104 -1.73 -23.31 15.20
C GLU A 104 -1.06 -21.93 15.30
N VAL A 105 -0.72 -21.32 14.16
CA VAL A 105 -0.24 -19.93 14.09
C VAL A 105 -1.23 -18.99 14.76
N TYR A 106 -2.52 -19.09 14.41
CA TYR A 106 -3.55 -18.22 14.97
C TYR A 106 -3.78 -18.45 16.47
N ARG A 107 -3.74 -19.70 16.93
CA ARG A 107 -3.80 -20.05 18.35
C ARG A 107 -2.67 -19.40 19.13
N ARG A 108 -1.43 -19.48 18.61
CA ARG A 108 -0.23 -18.91 19.24
C ARG A 108 -0.25 -17.37 19.28
N ILE A 109 -0.72 -16.70 18.23
CA ILE A 109 -0.79 -15.23 18.22
C ILE A 109 -2.03 -14.66 18.91
N GLY A 110 -3.07 -15.47 19.14
CA GLY A 110 -4.35 -15.06 19.71
C GLY A 110 -4.24 -14.14 20.94
N PRO A 111 -3.45 -14.52 21.97
CA PRO A 111 -3.25 -13.69 23.17
C PRO A 111 -2.64 -12.31 22.92
N SER A 112 -1.92 -12.12 21.80
CA SER A 112 -1.26 -10.85 21.46
C SER A 112 -2.13 -9.92 20.60
N ARG A 113 -3.31 -10.38 20.16
CA ARG A 113 -4.20 -9.60 19.29
C ARG A 113 -5.00 -8.57 20.10
N LEU A 114 -5.17 -7.37 19.53
CA LEU A 114 -5.99 -6.34 20.15
C LEU A 114 -7.48 -6.76 20.18
N PRO A 115 -8.25 -6.50 21.25
CA PRO A 115 -9.66 -6.90 21.34
C PRO A 115 -10.53 -6.44 20.16
N LYS A 116 -10.34 -5.20 19.69
CA LYS A 116 -11.05 -4.66 18.51
C LYS A 116 -10.73 -5.39 17.20
N ARG A 117 -9.56 -6.04 17.12
CA ARG A 117 -9.14 -6.84 15.96
C ARG A 117 -9.70 -8.25 16.03
N VAL A 118 -9.72 -8.83 17.23
CA VAL A 118 -10.43 -10.08 17.53
C VAL A 118 -11.91 -9.91 17.20
N ALA A 119 -12.61 -8.91 17.73
CA ALA A 119 -14.05 -8.73 17.46
C ALA A 119 -14.43 -8.59 15.97
N LYS A 120 -13.54 -8.04 15.12
CA LYS A 120 -13.77 -7.93 13.66
C LYS A 120 -13.47 -9.23 12.90
N CYS A 121 -12.78 -10.17 13.53
CA CYS A 121 -12.44 -11.48 12.99
C CYS A 121 -12.28 -12.45 14.18
N PRO A 122 -13.42 -12.84 14.82
CA PRO A 122 -13.49 -13.39 16.18
C PRO A 122 -12.77 -14.72 16.34
N SER A 123 -12.90 -15.59 15.36
CA SER A 123 -12.13 -16.81 15.27
C SER A 123 -12.24 -17.33 13.84
N PHE A 124 -11.21 -18.04 13.42
CA PHE A 124 -11.16 -18.70 12.13
C PHE A 124 -11.84 -20.07 12.13
N GLU A 125 -12.57 -20.41 13.19
CA GLU A 125 -13.18 -21.73 13.33
C GLU A 125 -14.57 -21.84 12.68
N GLY A 126 -15.26 -20.74 12.37
CA GLY A 126 -16.71 -20.82 12.07
C GLY A 126 -17.19 -20.43 10.67
N ALA A 127 -16.70 -19.33 10.08
CA ALA A 127 -17.40 -18.72 8.93
C ALA A 127 -16.51 -18.40 7.71
N CYS A 128 -15.27 -17.96 7.90
CA CYS A 128 -14.40 -17.60 6.76
C CYS A 128 -13.78 -18.83 6.03
N TYR A 129 -13.85 -20.03 6.61
CA TYR A 129 -13.36 -21.28 6.02
C TYR A 129 -14.47 -22.14 5.41
N ALA A 130 -15.74 -21.76 5.56
CA ALA A 130 -16.87 -22.57 5.12
C ALA A 130 -17.03 -22.64 3.58
N THR A 131 -16.31 -21.82 2.83
CA THR A 131 -16.39 -21.74 1.36
C THR A 131 -15.15 -22.25 0.63
N ILE A 132 -14.20 -22.89 1.31
CA ILE A 132 -13.01 -23.46 0.65
C ILE A 132 -13.35 -24.87 0.19
N THR A 133 -13.49 -25.05 -1.12
CA THR A 133 -13.60 -26.36 -1.74
C THR A 133 -12.21 -26.92 -2.10
N SER A 134 -12.00 -28.15 -1.63
CA SER A 134 -11.09 -29.23 -2.05
C SER A 134 -9.56 -29.16 -1.94
N GLU A 135 -8.93 -28.05 -1.57
CA GLU A 135 -7.53 -28.11 -1.06
C GLU A 135 -7.34 -27.15 0.13
N ASP A 136 -7.14 -27.71 1.34
CA ASP A 136 -7.02 -27.04 2.65
C ASP A 136 -5.74 -26.18 2.81
N LEU A 137 -5.35 -25.44 1.78
CA LEU A 137 -4.08 -24.73 1.69
C LEU A 137 -4.28 -23.21 1.64
N CYS A 138 -3.53 -22.49 2.46
CA CYS A 138 -3.47 -21.03 2.46
C CYS A 138 -2.16 -20.55 1.83
N HIS A 139 -2.26 -19.64 0.85
CA HIS A 139 -1.09 -19.06 0.19
C HIS A 139 -0.74 -17.72 0.87
N ALA A 140 0.31 -17.74 1.70
CA ALA A 140 0.88 -16.58 2.37
C ALA A 140 2.12 -16.05 1.64
N GLN A 141 2.59 -14.86 2.01
CA GLN A 141 3.74 -14.20 1.36
C GLN A 141 4.88 -13.99 2.35
N ILE A 142 6.10 -14.32 1.94
CA ILE A 142 7.33 -14.00 2.66
C ILE A 142 7.79 -12.62 2.23
N MET A 143 7.97 -11.70 3.18
CA MET A 143 8.32 -10.30 2.92
C MET A 143 9.44 -9.79 3.83
N SER A 144 10.16 -8.74 3.41
CA SER A 144 11.13 -8.06 4.26
C SER A 144 10.50 -7.43 5.51
N ASN A 145 11.20 -7.54 6.66
CA ASN A 145 10.86 -6.75 7.84
C ASN A 145 11.35 -5.30 7.70
N ILE A 146 10.54 -4.47 7.04
CA ILE A 146 10.85 -3.05 6.85
C ILE A 146 10.97 -2.25 8.16
N ALA A 147 10.44 -2.75 9.28
CA ALA A 147 10.44 -2.02 10.54
C ALA A 147 11.76 -2.16 11.33
N THR A 148 12.50 -3.25 11.13
CA THR A 148 13.73 -3.55 11.91
C THR A 148 15.00 -3.53 11.06
N ASN A 149 14.89 -3.37 9.74
CA ASN A 149 16.02 -3.39 8.80
C ASN A 149 17.01 -2.21 8.93
N GLY A 150 16.76 -1.24 9.82
CA GLY A 150 17.62 -0.08 10.00
C GLY A 150 18.62 -0.15 11.17
N GLY A 151 18.53 -1.17 12.03
CA GLY A 151 19.35 -1.26 13.25
C GLY A 151 18.78 -0.47 14.43
N PRO A 152 19.49 -0.43 15.58
CA PRO A 152 19.00 0.15 16.83
C PRO A 152 18.77 1.67 16.74
N ASP A 153 19.57 2.38 15.95
CA ASP A 153 19.48 3.83 15.75
C ASP A 153 18.75 4.13 14.43
N THR A 154 17.46 3.78 14.36
CA THR A 154 16.62 4.09 13.19
C THR A 154 15.29 4.71 13.59
N ILE A 155 15.02 5.88 13.02
CA ILE A 155 13.73 6.57 13.14
C ILE A 155 12.93 6.32 11.87
N THR A 156 11.72 5.79 11.98
CA THR A 156 10.86 5.53 10.81
C THR A 156 9.56 6.31 10.85
N PHE A 157 9.29 7.08 9.80
CA PHE A 157 8.03 7.77 9.58
C PHE A 157 7.16 7.05 8.54
N GLU A 158 5.87 6.92 8.81
CA GLU A 158 4.85 6.57 7.83
C GLU A 158 4.11 7.83 7.40
N LEU A 159 4.21 8.18 6.12
CA LEU A 159 3.49 9.28 5.48
C LEU A 159 2.45 8.71 4.50
N LYS A 160 1.20 9.18 4.55
CA LYS A 160 0.17 8.83 3.56
C LYS A 160 -0.05 10.02 2.62
N PRO A 161 0.53 10.02 1.41
CA PRO A 161 0.59 11.21 0.56
C PRO A 161 -0.76 11.55 -0.08
N LYS A 162 -1.67 10.58 -0.19
CA LYS A 162 -3.00 10.73 -0.83
C LYS A 162 -2.90 11.10 -2.32
N CYS A 163 -4.02 11.48 -2.91
CA CYS A 163 -4.10 11.82 -4.34
C CYS A 163 -3.74 13.29 -4.56
N GLY A 164 -2.63 13.55 -5.26
CA GLY A 164 -2.19 14.91 -5.62
C GLY A 164 -2.86 15.49 -6.87
N ILE A 165 -3.60 14.66 -7.64
CA ILE A 165 -4.23 15.09 -8.89
C ILE A 165 -5.54 15.86 -8.61
N ARG A 166 -5.67 17.04 -9.23
CA ARG A 166 -6.91 17.83 -9.27
C ARG A 166 -7.75 17.40 -10.48
N ALA A 167 -8.71 16.50 -10.24
CA ALA A 167 -9.57 15.94 -11.29
C ALA A 167 -10.60 16.94 -11.85
N ILE A 168 -10.92 18.00 -11.09
CA ILE A 168 -11.90 19.01 -11.47
C ILE A 168 -11.18 20.37 -11.50
N PRO A 169 -11.07 21.03 -12.66
CA PRO A 169 -10.49 22.38 -12.75
C PRO A 169 -11.16 23.35 -11.79
N GLY A 170 -10.37 24.16 -11.08
CA GLY A 170 -10.87 25.15 -10.11
C GLY A 170 -11.23 24.59 -8.73
N TYR A 171 -11.15 23.27 -8.51
CA TYR A 171 -11.41 22.66 -7.20
C TYR A 171 -10.13 22.07 -6.60
N PRO A 172 -10.04 21.98 -5.25
CA PRO A 172 -8.92 21.30 -4.61
C PRO A 172 -8.99 19.80 -4.88
N CYS A 173 -7.91 19.08 -4.55
CA CYS A 173 -7.86 17.64 -4.80
C CYS A 173 -8.96 16.89 -4.02
N ARG A 174 -9.27 15.66 -4.46
CA ARG A 174 -10.33 14.82 -3.86
C ARG A 174 -10.20 14.70 -2.34
N PHE A 175 -8.98 14.63 -1.81
CA PHE A 175 -8.74 14.45 -0.39
C PHE A 175 -9.20 15.66 0.44
N VAL A 176 -8.85 16.88 0.00
CA VAL A 176 -9.26 18.13 0.64
C VAL A 176 -10.79 18.25 0.59
N MET A 177 -11.40 18.04 -0.59
CA MET A 177 -12.86 18.06 -0.72
C MET A 177 -13.56 17.04 0.18
N GLN A 178 -13.02 15.82 0.30
CA GLN A 178 -13.58 14.77 1.15
C GLN A 178 -13.62 15.19 2.63
N ARG A 179 -12.60 15.95 3.07
CA ARG A 179 -12.35 16.36 4.46
C ARG A 179 -12.99 17.68 4.86
N SER A 180 -13.61 18.38 3.91
CA SER A 180 -14.23 19.69 4.07
C SER A 180 -15.36 19.80 5.11
N ASN A 181 -15.82 18.69 5.71
CA ASN A 181 -16.78 18.70 6.82
C ASN A 181 -16.20 18.21 8.14
N ASP A 182 -14.91 17.85 8.16
CA ASP A 182 -14.30 17.42 9.40
C ASP A 182 -14.37 18.61 10.38
N PRO A 183 -14.58 18.36 11.68
CA PRO A 183 -14.45 19.40 12.69
C PRO A 183 -13.10 20.10 12.56
N ASP A 184 -13.11 21.42 12.76
CA ASP A 184 -11.92 22.29 12.70
C ASP A 184 -11.18 22.28 11.35
N PHE A 185 -11.86 21.93 10.26
CA PHE A 185 -11.30 22.03 8.93
C PHE A 185 -11.12 23.50 8.54
N ASP A 186 -9.87 23.91 8.35
CA ASP A 186 -9.45 25.22 7.85
C ASP A 186 -8.70 25.02 6.54
N LEU A 187 -9.28 25.46 5.42
CA LEU A 187 -8.76 25.22 4.08
C LEU A 187 -7.31 25.70 3.91
N ALA A 188 -6.92 26.81 4.55
CA ALA A 188 -5.58 27.38 4.42
C ALA A 188 -4.52 26.60 5.23
N LYS A 189 -4.93 26.01 6.36
CA LYS A 189 -4.05 25.24 7.26
C LYS A 189 -4.05 23.74 6.97
N PHE A 190 -5.03 23.27 6.19
CA PHE A 190 -5.16 21.86 5.88
C PHE A 190 -4.11 21.44 4.85
N TYR A 191 -3.68 20.18 4.96
CA TYR A 191 -2.68 19.58 4.08
C TYR A 191 -3.31 19.37 2.70
N ASP A 192 -2.70 19.93 1.66
CA ASP A 192 -3.10 19.69 0.28
C ASP A 192 -2.08 18.77 -0.41
N PRO A 193 -2.46 17.50 -0.68
CA PRO A 193 -1.67 16.61 -1.52
C PRO A 193 -1.22 17.22 -2.83
N HIS A 194 -1.99 18.11 -3.45
CA HIS A 194 -1.54 18.75 -4.68
C HIS A 194 -0.24 19.54 -4.48
N GLU A 195 -0.18 20.32 -3.40
CA GLU A 195 0.99 21.14 -3.06
C GLU A 195 2.19 20.27 -2.64
N LEU A 196 1.96 19.10 -2.02
CA LEU A 196 3.06 18.17 -1.73
C LEU A 196 3.70 17.63 -3.02
N TYR A 197 2.89 17.31 -4.04
CA TYR A 197 3.36 16.71 -5.28
C TYR A 197 3.90 17.73 -6.29
N PHE A 198 3.30 18.91 -6.35
CA PHE A 198 3.51 19.89 -7.43
C PHE A 198 3.80 21.30 -6.93
N GLY A 199 3.64 21.57 -5.64
CA GLY A 199 3.87 22.88 -5.03
C GLY A 199 5.36 23.17 -4.84
N GLN A 200 5.66 24.45 -4.57
CA GLN A 200 7.03 24.90 -4.31
C GLN A 200 7.44 24.69 -2.85
N ASP A 201 6.49 24.80 -1.91
CA ASP A 201 6.73 24.68 -0.48
C ASP A 201 6.39 23.28 0.08
N MET A 202 7.18 22.29 -0.33
CA MET A 202 7.02 20.91 0.16
C MET A 202 7.18 20.80 1.69
N LYS A 203 8.05 21.62 2.29
CA LYS A 203 8.27 21.63 3.75
C LYS A 203 7.01 22.08 4.47
N GLY A 204 6.39 23.17 4.04
CA GLY A 204 5.13 23.66 4.59
C GLY A 204 4.02 22.61 4.55
N GLU A 205 3.94 21.78 3.51
CA GLU A 205 2.97 20.69 3.45
C GLU A 205 3.29 19.54 4.42
N VAL A 206 4.57 19.22 4.62
CA VAL A 206 5.00 18.25 5.64
C VAL A 206 4.72 18.78 7.06
N GLU A 207 4.90 20.07 7.29
CA GLU A 207 4.54 20.75 8.53
C GLU A 207 3.05 20.64 8.82
N LYS A 208 2.19 20.91 7.82
CA LYS A 208 0.74 20.73 7.95
C LYS A 208 0.38 19.28 8.28
N LEU A 209 1.06 18.28 7.70
CA LEU A 209 0.89 16.87 8.05
C LEU A 209 1.29 16.57 9.51
N PHE A 210 2.37 17.18 9.98
CA PHE A 210 2.86 17.06 11.36
C PHE A 210 1.89 17.70 12.36
N ASP A 211 1.31 18.83 12.03
CA ASP A 211 0.36 19.52 12.90
C ASP A 211 -1.00 18.77 12.94
N GLN A 212 -1.34 18.06 11.87
CA GLN A 212 -2.51 17.19 11.77
C GLN A 212 -2.30 15.76 12.30
N ARG A 213 -1.26 15.52 13.12
CA ARG A 213 -0.94 14.21 13.76
C ARG A 213 -2.14 13.40 14.24
N PRO A 214 -3.16 13.96 14.94
CA PRO A 214 -4.33 13.18 15.38
C PRO A 214 -5.09 12.46 14.25
N ARG A 215 -4.98 12.97 13.01
CA ARG A 215 -5.64 12.43 11.82
C ARG A 215 -4.86 11.27 11.18
N GLY A 216 -3.61 11.05 11.58
CA GLY A 216 -2.83 9.85 11.26
C GLY A 216 -2.24 9.80 9.85
N PHE A 217 -1.95 10.95 9.23
CA PHE A 217 -1.33 11.04 7.90
C PHE A 217 0.20 11.07 7.94
N LEU A 218 0.78 11.44 9.08
CA LEU A 218 2.19 11.26 9.42
C LEU A 218 2.27 10.57 10.79
N LYS A 219 3.00 9.46 10.89
CA LYS A 219 3.17 8.68 12.12
C LYS A 219 4.63 8.29 12.31
N LEU A 220 5.11 8.32 13.55
CA LEU A 220 6.36 7.68 13.93
C LEU A 220 6.09 6.20 14.27
N ARG A 221 6.91 5.31 13.72
CA ARG A 221 6.74 3.85 13.82
C ARG A 221 7.82 3.17 14.68
N SER A 222 8.99 3.78 14.90
CA SER A 222 10.10 3.19 15.67
C SER A 222 11.20 4.22 15.95
N PRO A 223 11.95 4.10 17.06
CA PRO A 223 11.49 4.14 18.46
C PRO A 223 11.22 5.59 18.92
N GLY A 224 10.51 5.73 20.05
CA GLY A 224 10.22 7.03 20.68
C GLY A 224 8.83 7.61 20.35
N THR A 225 8.59 8.84 20.78
CA THR A 225 7.39 9.62 20.49
C THR A 225 7.74 10.84 19.64
N LEU A 226 6.88 11.19 18.67
CA LEU A 226 7.03 12.40 17.83
C LEU A 226 7.21 13.69 18.61
N SER A 227 6.79 13.72 19.89
CA SER A 227 6.89 14.86 20.78
C SER A 227 8.32 15.26 21.13
N ASN A 228 9.29 14.35 20.96
CA ASN A 228 10.66 14.56 21.42
C ASN A 228 11.64 14.85 20.27
N LEU A 229 11.15 14.88 19.02
CA LEU A 229 11.96 15.21 17.85
C LEU A 229 11.77 16.68 17.47
N PRO A 230 12.83 17.40 17.07
CA PRO A 230 12.70 18.78 16.61
C PRO A 230 11.82 18.84 15.36
N ARG A 231 10.66 19.53 15.45
CA ARG A 231 9.65 19.62 14.37
C ARG A 231 10.28 20.05 13.05
N ASP A 232 11.03 21.15 13.06
CA ASP A 232 11.56 21.75 11.84
C ASP A 232 12.60 20.84 11.17
N ALA A 233 13.47 20.19 11.97
CA ALA A 233 14.43 19.21 11.48
C ALA A 233 13.74 18.02 10.81
N VAL A 234 12.69 17.46 11.44
CA VAL A 234 11.91 16.35 10.88
C VAL A 234 11.27 16.75 9.56
N CYS A 235 10.64 17.93 9.51
CA CYS A 235 9.93 18.39 8.32
C CYS A 235 10.89 18.68 7.16
N GLU A 236 12.02 19.34 7.44
CA GLU A 236 13.07 19.60 6.45
C GLU A 236 13.67 18.30 5.91
N THR A 237 13.94 17.33 6.79
CA THR A 237 14.52 16.04 6.40
C THR A 237 13.58 15.27 5.47
N ILE A 238 12.30 15.16 5.84
CA ILE A 238 11.31 14.47 5.01
C ILE A 238 11.14 15.18 3.66
N ALA A 239 11.01 16.51 3.66
CA ALA A 239 10.88 17.30 2.44
C ALA A 239 12.11 17.12 1.52
N THR A 240 13.32 17.10 2.09
CA THR A 240 14.56 16.89 1.33
C THR A 240 14.57 15.52 0.63
N VAL A 241 14.18 14.44 1.32
CA VAL A 241 14.09 13.10 0.71
C VAL A 241 13.03 13.05 -0.39
N LEU A 242 11.85 13.63 -0.14
CA LEU A 242 10.77 13.62 -1.12
C LEU A 242 11.12 14.44 -2.37
N ARG A 243 11.81 15.58 -2.22
CA ARG A 243 12.26 16.43 -3.32
C ARG A 243 13.39 15.79 -4.14
N SER A 244 14.30 15.07 -3.49
CA SER A 244 15.45 14.44 -4.13
C SER A 244 15.16 13.09 -4.81
N THR A 245 13.92 12.61 -4.75
CA THR A 245 13.52 11.32 -5.34
C THR A 245 12.36 11.47 -6.32
N PRO A 246 12.30 10.68 -7.41
CA PRO A 246 11.19 10.70 -8.36
C PRO A 246 9.89 10.10 -7.80
N ILE A 247 9.82 9.69 -6.53
CA ILE A 247 8.72 8.85 -6.03
C ILE A 247 7.35 9.52 -6.15
N LEU A 248 7.27 10.81 -5.85
CA LEU A 248 6.01 11.56 -5.93
C LEU A 248 5.57 11.70 -7.39
N SER A 249 6.49 11.97 -8.32
CA SER A 249 6.19 12.02 -9.75
C SER A 249 5.71 10.66 -10.30
N ARG A 250 6.33 9.55 -9.87
CA ARG A 250 5.91 8.19 -10.27
C ARG A 250 4.54 7.82 -9.69
N LEU A 251 4.27 8.19 -8.44
CA LEU A 251 2.96 8.03 -7.83
C LEU A 251 1.89 8.87 -8.54
N ALA A 252 2.18 10.14 -8.86
CA ALA A 252 1.28 11.00 -9.61
C ALA A 252 0.91 10.41 -10.98
N ALA A 253 1.91 9.89 -11.71
CA ALA A 253 1.69 9.20 -12.98
C ALA A 253 0.68 8.05 -12.86
N LEU A 254 0.80 7.21 -11.83
CA LEU A 254 -0.20 6.17 -11.56
C LEU A 254 -1.56 6.74 -11.16
N GLN A 255 -1.60 7.80 -10.36
CA GLN A 255 -2.86 8.40 -9.90
C GLN A 255 -3.71 8.97 -11.04
N HIS A 256 -3.09 9.39 -12.15
CA HIS A 256 -3.81 9.85 -13.33
C HIS A 256 -4.77 8.79 -13.90
N TYR A 257 -4.44 7.50 -13.83
CA TYR A 257 -5.34 6.43 -14.28
C TYR A 257 -6.67 6.34 -13.52
N ALA A 258 -6.86 7.11 -12.43
CA ALA A 258 -8.12 7.12 -11.69
C ALA A 258 -8.59 8.51 -11.24
N SER A 259 -7.91 9.60 -11.62
CA SER A 259 -8.22 10.97 -11.18
C SER A 259 -7.95 12.04 -12.24
N ILE A 260 -7.83 11.68 -13.53
CA ILE A 260 -7.49 12.68 -14.55
C ILE A 260 -8.63 13.62 -14.93
N ASP A 261 -9.88 13.18 -14.81
CA ASP A 261 -11.06 14.03 -14.95
C ASP A 261 -12.24 13.50 -14.13
N GLU A 262 -13.30 14.31 -14.07
CA GLU A 262 -14.49 13.99 -13.28
C GLU A 262 -15.39 12.90 -13.89
N LYS A 263 -15.26 12.63 -15.20
CA LYS A 263 -16.10 11.66 -15.92
C LYS A 263 -15.51 10.24 -15.87
N LEU A 264 -14.20 10.12 -15.64
CA LEU A 264 -13.50 8.84 -15.62
C LEU A 264 -14.13 7.81 -14.66
N PRO A 265 -14.53 8.15 -13.41
CA PRO A 265 -15.19 7.18 -12.54
C PRO A 265 -16.55 6.70 -13.06
N ASP A 266 -17.27 7.54 -13.81
CA ASP A 266 -18.58 7.20 -14.38
C ASP A 266 -18.39 6.30 -15.61
N PHE A 267 -17.38 6.57 -16.44
CA PHE A 267 -16.99 5.65 -17.52
C PHE A 267 -16.53 4.29 -16.98
N ALA A 268 -15.79 4.26 -15.87
CA ALA A 268 -15.45 3.01 -15.19
C ALA A 268 -16.70 2.26 -14.67
N ALA A 269 -17.76 2.98 -14.33
CA ALA A 269 -19.04 2.38 -13.93
C ALA A 269 -19.74 1.70 -15.11
N GLU A 270 -19.83 2.37 -16.26
CA GLU A 270 -20.38 1.80 -17.49
C GLU A 270 -19.65 0.53 -17.91
N LEU A 271 -18.31 0.55 -17.88
CA LEU A 271 -17.47 -0.62 -18.18
C LEU A 271 -17.71 -1.78 -17.22
N TRP A 272 -17.84 -1.48 -15.92
CA TRP A 272 -18.10 -2.48 -14.91
C TRP A 272 -19.49 -3.11 -15.05
N GLU A 273 -20.52 -2.30 -15.31
CA GLU A 273 -21.88 -2.79 -15.55
C GLU A 273 -21.95 -3.69 -16.77
N TRP A 274 -21.30 -3.29 -17.87
CA TRP A 274 -21.18 -4.12 -19.06
C TRP A 274 -20.48 -5.46 -18.77
N LEU A 275 -19.34 -5.44 -18.09
CA LEU A 275 -18.58 -6.64 -17.75
C LEU A 275 -19.38 -7.61 -16.87
N MET A 276 -20.15 -7.06 -15.92
CA MET A 276 -21.03 -7.85 -15.06
C MET A 276 -22.22 -8.46 -15.81
N GLU A 277 -22.74 -7.77 -16.83
CA GLU A 277 -23.74 -8.35 -17.74
C GLU A 277 -23.15 -9.49 -18.56
N GLN A 278 -21.94 -9.33 -19.11
CA GLN A 278 -21.28 -10.42 -19.84
C GLN A 278 -21.11 -11.66 -18.96
N ARG A 279 -20.64 -11.47 -17.72
CA ARG A 279 -20.51 -12.58 -16.76
C ARG A 279 -21.85 -13.23 -16.36
N ARG A 280 -22.95 -12.47 -16.39
CA ARG A 280 -24.30 -13.01 -16.13
C ARG A 280 -24.76 -13.88 -17.28
N GLN A 281 -24.44 -13.50 -18.52
CA GLN A 281 -24.74 -14.25 -19.74
C GLN A 281 -23.84 -15.49 -19.89
N ASP A 282 -22.58 -15.38 -19.48
CA ASP A 282 -21.60 -16.45 -19.51
C ASP A 282 -20.87 -16.57 -18.16
N SER A 283 -21.27 -17.57 -17.37
CA SER A 283 -20.67 -17.86 -16.06
C SER A 283 -19.23 -18.37 -16.12
N SER A 284 -18.73 -18.73 -17.30
CA SER A 284 -17.33 -19.14 -17.50
C SER A 284 -16.37 -17.95 -17.50
N ILE A 285 -16.87 -16.72 -17.66
CA ILE A 285 -16.08 -15.50 -17.56
C ILE A 285 -15.58 -15.32 -16.11
N VAL A 286 -14.26 -15.42 -15.96
CA VAL A 286 -13.55 -15.18 -14.71
C VAL A 286 -12.98 -13.76 -14.74
N ILE A 287 -13.44 -12.91 -13.83
CA ILE A 287 -12.94 -11.53 -13.69
C ILE A 287 -11.78 -11.52 -12.70
N GLU A 288 -10.59 -11.26 -13.22
CA GLU A 288 -9.33 -11.20 -12.47
C GLU A 288 -8.50 -10.00 -12.93
N HIS A 289 -7.56 -9.54 -12.12
CA HIS A 289 -6.64 -8.51 -12.59
C HIS A 289 -5.81 -9.01 -13.77
N HIS A 290 -5.78 -8.17 -14.79
CA HIS A 290 -4.96 -8.36 -15.97
C HIS A 290 -4.27 -7.04 -16.28
N TYR A 291 -2.96 -7.08 -16.45
CA TYR A 291 -2.16 -5.89 -16.73
C TYR A 291 -1.37 -6.12 -18.02
N PRO A 292 -1.26 -5.10 -18.89
CA PRO A 292 -0.36 -5.17 -20.04
C PRO A 292 1.10 -5.18 -19.56
N ASP A 293 2.01 -5.70 -20.39
CA ASP A 293 3.44 -5.71 -20.07
C ASP A 293 3.98 -4.30 -19.80
N THR A 294 3.52 -3.35 -20.63
CA THR A 294 3.77 -1.92 -20.51
C THR A 294 2.44 -1.19 -20.30
N LEU A 295 2.37 -0.32 -19.29
CA LEU A 295 1.18 0.50 -19.06
C LEU A 295 0.96 1.46 -20.25
N PRO A 296 -0.28 1.65 -20.71
CA PRO A 296 -0.58 2.57 -21.80
C PRO A 296 -0.22 4.01 -21.43
N THR A 297 -0.07 4.89 -22.41
CA THR A 297 -0.02 6.33 -22.08
C THR A 297 -1.34 6.78 -21.47
N ILE A 298 -1.32 7.92 -20.79
CA ILE A 298 -2.54 8.51 -20.23
C ILE A 298 -3.55 8.87 -21.32
N GLU A 299 -3.05 9.32 -22.47
CA GLU A 299 -3.83 9.65 -23.66
C GLU A 299 -4.49 8.39 -24.23
N ASP A 300 -3.74 7.30 -24.39
CA ASP A 300 -4.27 6.02 -24.89
C ASP A 300 -5.31 5.43 -23.93
N PHE A 301 -5.04 5.50 -22.63
CA PHE A 301 -5.97 5.04 -21.60
C PHE A 301 -7.31 5.80 -21.66
N ARG A 302 -7.28 7.10 -21.92
CA ARG A 302 -8.48 7.95 -22.09
C ARG A 302 -9.20 7.71 -23.41
N ALA A 303 -8.48 7.36 -24.46
CA ALA A 303 -9.05 7.11 -25.78
C ALA A 303 -9.75 5.74 -25.90
N PHE A 304 -9.76 4.93 -24.83
CA PHE A 304 -10.36 3.60 -24.81
C PHE A 304 -11.87 3.61 -25.15
N LYS A 305 -12.27 2.75 -26.10
CA LYS A 305 -13.67 2.61 -26.58
C LYS A 305 -14.16 1.16 -26.71
N ALA A 306 -13.33 0.18 -26.39
CA ALA A 306 -13.61 -1.22 -26.71
C ALA A 306 -14.57 -1.85 -25.68
N LEU A 307 -15.85 -1.46 -25.72
CA LEU A 307 -16.92 -1.97 -24.85
C LEU A 307 -17.36 -3.41 -25.17
N HIS A 308 -16.69 -4.13 -26.06
CA HIS A 308 -17.12 -5.47 -26.52
C HIS A 308 -16.02 -6.54 -26.43
N ASP A 309 -14.97 -6.27 -25.64
CA ASP A 309 -13.85 -7.17 -25.43
C ASP A 309 -13.61 -7.31 -23.91
N VAL A 310 -13.94 -8.48 -23.38
CA VAL A 310 -13.88 -8.78 -21.94
C VAL A 310 -12.46 -8.60 -21.41
N ASP A 311 -11.45 -9.04 -22.16
CA ASP A 311 -10.06 -8.97 -21.73
C ASP A 311 -9.58 -7.52 -21.70
N LYS A 312 -9.95 -6.74 -22.72
CA LYS A 312 -9.57 -5.32 -22.79
C LYS A 312 -10.29 -4.46 -21.76
N VAL A 313 -11.57 -4.70 -21.49
CA VAL A 313 -12.30 -4.02 -20.42
C VAL A 313 -11.73 -4.37 -19.05
N THR A 314 -11.40 -5.65 -18.81
CA THR A 314 -10.79 -6.12 -17.56
C THR A 314 -9.40 -5.52 -17.36
N GLU A 315 -8.60 -5.43 -18.42
CA GLU A 315 -7.29 -4.76 -18.43
C GLU A 315 -7.41 -3.28 -18.06
N TRP A 316 -8.35 -2.56 -18.71
CA TRP A 316 -8.60 -1.15 -18.44
C TRP A 316 -9.02 -0.91 -16.98
N LEU A 317 -9.99 -1.69 -16.48
CA LEU A 317 -10.46 -1.60 -15.10
C LEU A 317 -9.36 -1.96 -14.09
N SER A 318 -8.46 -2.89 -14.43
CA SER A 318 -7.29 -3.22 -13.62
C SER A 318 -6.32 -2.04 -13.50
N ILE A 319 -6.07 -1.33 -14.59
CA ILE A 319 -5.24 -0.11 -14.62
C ILE A 319 -5.91 1.03 -13.83
N PHE A 320 -7.23 1.20 -13.96
CA PHE A 320 -7.98 2.13 -13.10
C PHE A 320 -7.79 1.79 -11.62
N LEU A 321 -7.92 0.51 -11.24
CA LEU A 321 -7.74 0.05 -9.87
C LEU A 321 -6.28 0.19 -9.38
N LEU A 322 -5.30 0.10 -10.27
CA LEU A 322 -3.89 0.43 -9.99
C LEU A 322 -3.74 1.92 -9.64
N GLY A 323 -4.40 2.81 -10.37
CA GLY A 323 -4.48 4.24 -10.02
C GLY A 323 -5.18 4.48 -8.69
N ARG A 324 -6.23 3.71 -8.36
CA ARG A 324 -6.88 3.76 -7.03
C ARG A 324 -5.97 3.25 -5.91
N MET A 325 -5.14 2.25 -6.19
CA MET A 325 -4.13 1.76 -5.25
C MET A 325 -3.12 2.86 -4.91
N SER A 326 -2.56 3.55 -5.91
CA SER A 326 -1.53 4.59 -5.71
C SER A 326 -2.01 5.82 -4.91
N MET A 327 -3.32 6.01 -4.74
CA MET A 327 -3.91 7.06 -3.89
C MET A 327 -3.97 6.66 -2.40
N ASP A 328 -3.84 5.38 -2.10
CA ASP A 328 -4.03 4.80 -0.76
C ASP A 328 -2.74 4.23 -0.16
N VAL A 329 -1.62 4.27 -0.89
CA VAL A 329 -0.31 3.81 -0.42
C VAL A 329 0.19 4.61 0.79
N SER A 330 1.21 4.06 1.45
CA SER A 330 1.99 4.80 2.44
C SER A 330 3.47 4.79 2.06
N LEU A 331 4.18 5.86 2.42
CA LEU A 331 5.62 6.00 2.31
C LEU A 331 6.24 5.76 3.69
N PHE A 332 7.12 4.79 3.81
CA PHE A 332 7.99 4.58 4.96
C PHE A 332 9.33 5.27 4.70
N LEU A 333 9.66 6.26 5.51
CA LEU A 333 10.95 6.95 5.50
C LEU A 333 11.73 6.54 6.74
N SER A 334 12.71 5.65 6.55
CA SER A 334 13.57 5.13 7.63
C SER A 334 14.91 5.83 7.59
N PHE A 335 15.22 6.58 8.64
CA PHE A 335 16.43 7.38 8.80
C PHE A 335 17.40 6.72 9.77
N SER A 336 18.69 6.73 9.45
CA SER A 336 19.75 6.19 10.31
C SER A 336 21.08 6.95 10.13
N PRO A 337 21.87 7.16 11.20
CA PRO A 337 23.20 7.78 11.11
C PRO A 337 24.29 6.79 10.62
N GLY A 338 24.02 5.48 10.59
CA GLY A 338 25.04 4.44 10.39
C GLY A 338 24.72 3.38 9.34
N ALA A 339 23.67 3.56 8.53
CA ALA A 339 23.25 2.55 7.57
C ALA A 339 24.16 2.50 6.32
N GLY A 340 24.89 1.41 6.15
CA GLY A 340 25.72 1.13 4.97
C GLY A 340 25.09 0.20 3.93
N SER A 341 23.78 -0.03 3.98
CA SER A 341 23.09 -0.92 3.03
C SER A 341 22.81 -0.20 1.70
N PRO A 342 22.89 -0.88 0.53
CA PRO A 342 22.54 -0.31 -0.76
C PRO A 342 21.11 0.25 -0.85
N ALA A 343 20.20 -0.23 0.00
CA ALA A 343 18.82 0.26 0.07
C ALA A 343 18.70 1.66 0.73
N PHE A 344 19.76 2.14 1.38
CA PHE A 344 19.81 3.46 1.99
C PHE A 344 20.54 4.44 1.06
N ARG A 345 19.98 5.64 0.93
CA ARG A 345 20.58 6.75 0.21
C ARG A 345 21.00 7.82 1.19
N ARG A 346 22.14 8.45 0.95
CA ARG A 346 22.58 9.59 1.74
C ARG A 346 21.61 10.76 1.55
N VAL A 347 21.22 11.39 2.65
CA VAL A 347 20.42 12.62 2.66
C VAL A 347 21.40 13.79 2.72
N GLU A 348 21.46 14.57 1.65
CA GLU A 348 22.34 15.74 1.57
C GLU A 348 21.71 16.96 2.23
N GLY A 349 22.53 17.82 2.84
CA GLY A 349 22.09 19.12 3.35
C GLY A 349 21.29 19.10 4.67
N VAL A 350 21.27 17.98 5.39
CA VAL A 350 20.61 17.84 6.70
C VAL A 350 21.64 17.47 7.76
N ASP A 351 21.66 18.17 8.90
CA ASP A 351 22.50 17.79 10.04
C ASP A 351 21.89 16.58 10.76
N VAL A 352 22.60 15.44 10.71
CA VAL A 352 22.23 14.22 11.41
C VAL A 352 22.06 14.43 12.92
N GLY A 353 22.80 15.39 13.50
CA GLY A 353 22.77 15.71 14.93
C GLY A 353 21.42 16.24 15.41
N GLU A 354 20.61 16.82 14.52
CA GLU A 354 19.28 17.31 14.85
C GLU A 354 18.28 16.17 15.09
N LEU A 355 18.42 15.06 14.38
CA LEU A 355 17.57 13.87 14.54
C LEU A 355 18.18 12.83 15.48
N PHE A 356 19.51 12.77 15.55
CA PHE A 356 20.28 11.80 16.32
C PHE A 356 21.35 12.52 17.17
N PRO A 357 20.98 13.04 18.36
CA PRO A 357 21.93 13.67 19.26
C PRO A 357 23.08 12.71 19.60
N GLY A 358 24.32 13.14 19.35
CA GLY A 358 25.53 12.31 19.52
C GLY A 358 26.15 11.80 18.21
N HIS A 359 25.47 12.00 17.07
CA HIS A 359 26.00 11.64 15.75
C HIS A 359 26.42 12.86 14.90
N SER A 360 26.47 14.05 15.49
CA SER A 360 26.76 15.33 14.80
C SER A 360 27.98 15.25 13.88
N GLY A 361 27.85 15.80 12.67
CA GLY A 361 28.90 15.79 11.65
C GLY A 361 29.00 14.50 10.82
N GLY A 362 28.21 13.47 11.13
CA GLY A 362 28.09 12.25 10.32
C GLY A 362 27.08 12.37 9.16
N PRO A 363 27.07 11.41 8.22
CA PRO A 363 26.05 11.35 7.19
C PRO A 363 24.70 10.86 7.76
N LEU A 364 23.61 11.46 7.29
CA LEU A 364 22.28 10.91 7.49
C LEU A 364 21.92 10.02 6.29
N TRP A 365 21.42 8.82 6.56
CA TRP A 365 20.97 7.87 5.54
C TRP A 365 19.45 7.70 5.61
N CYS A 366 18.80 7.54 4.46
CA CYS A 366 17.38 7.27 4.36
C CYS A 366 17.08 6.10 3.43
N ARG A 367 16.23 5.18 3.88
CA ARG A 367 15.52 4.22 3.03
C ARG A 367 14.07 4.66 2.88
N LEU A 368 13.65 4.89 1.63
CA LEU A 368 12.27 5.21 1.28
C LEU A 368 11.59 3.98 0.70
N THR A 369 10.49 3.53 1.31
CA THR A 369 9.74 2.35 0.88
C THR A 369 8.25 2.65 0.71
N VAL A 370 7.64 2.27 -0.40
CA VAL A 370 6.20 2.30 -0.64
C VAL A 370 5.58 1.00 -0.13
N ILE A 371 4.55 1.13 0.69
CA ILE A 371 3.79 0.02 1.25
C ILE A 371 2.30 0.18 0.95
N ASP A 372 1.51 -0.82 1.36
CA ASP A 372 0.06 -0.90 1.10
C ASP A 372 -0.27 -0.95 -0.41
N THR A 373 0.58 -1.62 -1.19
CA THR A 373 0.50 -1.74 -2.65
C THR A 373 -0.28 -2.96 -3.15
N ASP A 374 -1.24 -3.47 -2.36
CA ASP A 374 -2.05 -4.61 -2.80
C ASP A 374 -3.03 -4.21 -3.91
N PRO A 375 -3.37 -5.17 -4.80
CA PRO A 375 -4.44 -4.95 -5.77
C PRO A 375 -5.76 -4.61 -5.06
N LYS A 376 -6.45 -3.59 -5.56
CA LYS A 376 -7.81 -3.24 -5.12
C LYS A 376 -8.79 -4.19 -5.80
N PRO A 377 -9.60 -4.96 -5.06
CA PRO A 377 -10.48 -5.94 -5.68
C PRO A 377 -11.56 -5.24 -6.54
N PHE A 378 -11.95 -5.85 -7.66
CA PHE A 378 -13.02 -5.37 -8.53
C PHE A 378 -14.34 -5.09 -7.80
N SER A 379 -14.65 -5.85 -6.74
CA SER A 379 -15.81 -5.61 -5.88
C SER A 379 -15.84 -4.23 -5.19
N LYS A 380 -14.74 -3.48 -5.21
CA LYS A 380 -14.66 -2.10 -4.72
C LYS A 380 -14.97 -1.04 -5.78
N LEU A 381 -15.08 -1.39 -7.06
CA LEU A 381 -15.41 -0.44 -8.12
C LEU A 381 -16.70 0.35 -7.81
N PRO A 382 -17.84 -0.30 -7.42
CA PRO A 382 -19.06 0.42 -7.05
C PRO A 382 -18.90 1.45 -5.93
N PHE A 383 -17.96 1.21 -5.00
CA PHE A 383 -17.67 2.15 -3.93
C PHE A 383 -17.01 3.43 -4.45
N TYR A 384 -16.24 3.35 -5.54
CA TYR A 384 -15.52 4.48 -6.13
C TYR A 384 -16.39 5.36 -7.03
N PHE A 385 -17.45 4.79 -7.61
CA PHE A 385 -18.37 5.51 -8.48
C PHE A 385 -19.07 6.65 -7.73
N GLY A 386 -19.14 7.81 -8.37
CA GLY A 386 -19.76 9.02 -7.81
C GLY A 386 -19.08 9.59 -6.55
N GLN A 387 -17.97 9.03 -6.06
CA GLN A 387 -17.29 9.58 -4.87
C GLN A 387 -16.82 11.01 -5.09
N LEU A 388 -16.29 11.29 -6.28
CA LEU A 388 -15.77 12.62 -6.61
C LEU A 388 -16.91 13.64 -6.66
N ALA A 389 -18.02 13.33 -7.33
CA ALA A 389 -19.22 14.15 -7.35
C ALA A 389 -19.76 14.43 -5.93
N LYS A 390 -19.84 13.40 -5.07
CA LYS A 390 -20.24 13.55 -3.66
C LYS A 390 -19.30 14.47 -2.88
N CYS A 391 -17.98 14.36 -3.09
CA CYS A 391 -17.00 15.24 -2.45
C CYS A 391 -17.13 16.69 -2.95
N LYS A 392 -17.31 16.88 -4.26
CA LYS A 392 -17.51 18.21 -4.90
C LYS A 392 -18.75 18.90 -4.33
N ALA A 393 -19.91 18.24 -4.35
CA ALA A 393 -21.17 18.80 -3.85
C ALA A 393 -21.07 19.21 -2.37
N LYS A 394 -20.42 18.37 -1.56
CA LYS A 394 -20.15 18.64 -0.16
C LYS A 394 -19.21 19.83 0.05
N PHE A 395 -18.16 19.94 -0.76
CA PHE A 395 -17.23 21.06 -0.71
C PHE A 395 -17.92 22.39 -1.06
N ILE A 396 -18.71 22.44 -2.15
CA ILE A 396 -19.48 23.63 -2.55
C ILE A 396 -20.41 24.10 -1.43
N LYS A 397 -21.10 23.15 -0.78
CA LYS A 397 -22.00 23.46 0.34
C LYS A 397 -21.27 24.14 1.51
N ASN A 398 -20.04 23.72 1.80
CA ASN A 398 -19.29 24.20 2.95
C ASN A 398 -18.42 25.44 2.65
N PHE A 399 -18.01 25.61 1.38
CA PHE A 399 -17.11 26.68 0.93
C PHE A 399 -17.62 27.36 -0.35
N PRO A 400 -18.83 27.95 -0.36
CA PRO A 400 -19.41 28.53 -1.58
C PRO A 400 -18.56 29.67 -2.16
N ALA A 401 -17.87 30.45 -1.31
CA ALA A 401 -17.00 31.55 -1.73
C ALA A 401 -15.68 31.08 -2.37
N ALA A 402 -15.30 29.81 -2.22
CA ALA A 402 -14.07 29.26 -2.79
C ALA A 402 -14.26 28.73 -4.23
N VAL A 403 -15.47 28.85 -4.79
CA VAL A 403 -15.88 28.24 -6.08
C VAL A 403 -16.33 29.33 -7.08
N GLY A 404 -15.95 30.59 -6.84
CA GLY A 404 -16.29 31.75 -7.67
C GLY A 404 -15.30 32.04 -8.77
#